data_AF-A0AA41WCR7-F1
#
_entry.id   AF-A0AA41WCR7-F1
#
_cell.length_a   1.000
_cell.length_b   1.000
_cell.length_c   1.000
_cell.angle_alpha   90.00
_cell.angle_beta   90.00
_cell.angle_gamma   90.00
#
_symmetry.space_group_name_H-M   'P 1'
#
loop_
_entity.id
_entity.type
_entity.pdbx_description
1 polymer ?
#
loop_
_entity_poly.entity_id
_entity_poly.type
_entity_poly.pdbx_seq_one_letter_code
_entity_poly.pdbx_strand_id
1 'polypeptide(L)'
;MAELIGHLVNIALSLLMWLIIGRIALTLITGDTRTFFSEFFRRTTEPVYQVVRRMLPIPERLVPLAALLLIIALRILLLPLLRAG
;
A
#
# COMPACT_ATOMS: atom_id res chain seq x y z
N MET A 1 7.03 22.09 -13.55
CA MET A 1 7.47 20.68 -13.44
C MET A 1 7.19 20.10 -12.05
N ALA A 2 7.56 20.79 -10.95
CA ALA A 2 7.31 20.32 -9.58
C ALA A 2 5.81 20.08 -9.24
N GLU A 3 4.91 20.95 -9.69
CA GLU A 3 3.47 20.77 -9.48
C GLU A 3 2.91 19.48 -10.12
N LEU A 4 3.40 19.13 -11.31
CA LEU A 4 3.02 17.90 -12.02
C LEU A 4 3.48 16.66 -11.26
N ILE A 5 4.70 16.70 -10.69
CA ILE A 5 5.24 15.63 -9.86
C ILE A 5 4.42 15.50 -8.57
N GLY A 6 4.05 16.61 -7.94
CA GLY A 6 3.15 16.62 -6.78
C GLY A 6 1.79 16.00 -7.06
N HIS A 7 1.22 16.30 -8.22
CA HIS A 7 -0.06 15.73 -8.61
C HIS A 7 0.04 14.23 -8.90
N LEU A 8 1.09 13.79 -9.60
CA LEU A 8 1.34 12.37 -9.86
C LEU A 8 1.60 11.58 -8.58
N VAL A 9 2.37 12.13 -7.64
CA VAL A 9 2.62 11.50 -6.34
C VAL A 9 1.33 11.38 -5.54
N ASN A 10 0.49 12.42 -5.52
CA ASN A 10 -0.81 12.36 -4.85
C ASN A 10 -1.76 11.32 -5.47
N ILE A 11 -1.77 11.22 -6.80
CA ILE A 11 -2.51 10.19 -7.52
C ILE A 11 -1.98 8.80 -7.14
N ALA A 12 -0.67 8.58 -7.21
CA ALA A 12 -0.05 7.29 -6.88
C ALA A 12 -0.35 6.87 -5.42
N LEU A 13 -0.26 7.80 -4.47
CA LEU A 13 -0.62 7.58 -3.07
C LEU A 13 -2.11 7.25 -2.90
N SER A 14 -2.99 7.95 -3.60
CA SER A 14 -4.43 7.68 -3.55
C SER A 14 -4.76 6.32 -4.16
N LEU A 15 -4.09 5.96 -5.26
CA LEU A 15 -4.23 4.68 -5.93
C LEU A 15 -3.73 3.53 -5.04
N LEU A 16 -2.60 3.72 -4.33
CA LEU A 16 -2.11 2.80 -3.31
C LEU A 16 -3.11 2.60 -2.17
N MET A 17 -3.73 3.68 -1.68
CA MET A 17 -4.77 3.60 -0.65
C MET A 17 -5.97 2.78 -1.15
N TRP A 18 -6.47 3.07 -2.35
CA TRP A 18 -7.56 2.32 -2.97
C TRP A 18 -7.19 0.85 -3.24
N LEU A 19 -5.92 0.55 -3.52
CA LEU A 19 -5.41 -0.82 -3.63
C LEU A 19 -5.53 -1.59 -2.31
N ILE A 20 -5.19 -0.97 -1.19
CA ILE A 20 -5.32 -1.63 0.12
C ILE A 20 -6.79 -1.80 0.51
N ILE A 21 -7.62 -0.77 0.27
CA ILE A 21 -9.07 -0.83 0.49
C ILE A 21 -9.69 -1.94 -0.37
N GLY A 22 -9.33 -2.01 -1.65
CA GLY A 22 -9.78 -3.04 -2.56
C GLY A 22 -9.38 -4.44 -2.10
N ARG A 23 -8.18 -4.61 -1.54
CA ARG A 23 -7.76 -5.88 -0.92
C ARG A 23 -8.64 -6.25 0.27
N ILE A 24 -8.89 -5.32 1.19
CA ILE A 24 -9.73 -5.56 2.37
C ILE A 24 -11.17 -5.88 1.96
N ALA A 25 -11.74 -5.11 1.02
CA ALA A 25 -13.08 -5.34 0.49
C ALA A 25 -13.19 -6.71 -0.19
N LEU A 26 -12.20 -7.10 -1.00
CA LEU A 26 -12.13 -8.43 -1.60
C LEU A 26 -12.02 -9.54 -0.55
N THR A 27 -11.19 -9.36 0.49
CA THR A 27 -11.10 -10.33 1.59
C THR A 27 -12.44 -10.46 2.34
N LEU A 28 -13.19 -9.36 2.52
CA LEU A 28 -14.52 -9.38 3.14
C LEU A 28 -15.57 -10.07 2.26
N ILE A 29 -15.57 -9.81 0.95
CA ILE A 29 -16.55 -10.40 0.01
C ILE A 29 -16.24 -11.87 -0.23
N THR A 30 -14.97 -12.21 -0.40
CA THR A 30 -14.52 -13.54 -0.83
C THR A 30 -14.10 -14.43 0.35
N GLY A 31 -14.10 -13.93 1.59
CA GLY A 31 -13.83 -14.72 2.79
C GLY A 31 -12.50 -15.46 2.76
N ASP A 32 -11.41 -14.72 2.47
CA ASP A 32 -10.03 -15.24 2.35
C ASP A 32 -9.81 -16.31 1.25
N THR A 33 -10.78 -16.49 0.34
CA THR A 33 -10.65 -17.42 -0.77
C THR A 33 -9.70 -16.86 -1.84
N ARG A 34 -8.75 -17.68 -2.30
CA ARG A 34 -7.80 -17.33 -3.37
C ARG A 34 -8.50 -17.30 -4.74
N THR A 35 -9.08 -16.16 -5.09
CA THR A 35 -9.64 -15.86 -6.41
C THR A 35 -8.68 -15.00 -7.21
N PHE A 36 -8.80 -14.97 -8.55
CA PHE A 36 -7.95 -14.17 -9.45
C PHE A 36 -7.72 -12.73 -8.97
N PHE A 37 -8.78 -12.02 -8.54
CA PHE A 37 -8.66 -10.68 -7.99
C PHE A 37 -7.86 -10.64 -6.69
N SER A 38 -8.16 -11.50 -5.72
CA SER A 38 -7.37 -11.56 -4.48
C SER A 38 -5.88 -11.84 -4.74
N GLU A 39 -5.58 -12.70 -5.73
CA GLU A 39 -4.22 -13.08 -6.11
C GLU A 39 -3.49 -11.93 -6.83
N PHE A 40 -4.23 -11.15 -7.63
CA PHE A 40 -3.72 -9.93 -8.25
C PHE A 40 -3.33 -8.91 -7.19
N PHE A 41 -4.24 -8.58 -6.27
CA PHE A 41 -3.95 -7.66 -5.17
C PHE A 41 -2.81 -8.17 -4.28
N ARG A 42 -2.75 -9.48 -4.01
CA ARG A 42 -1.65 -10.12 -3.28
C ARG A 42 -0.34 -9.94 -4.02
N ARG A 43 -0.23 -10.29 -5.31
CA ARG A 43 1.00 -10.12 -6.10
C ARG A 43 1.47 -8.67 -6.19
N THR A 44 0.55 -7.72 -6.33
CA THR A 44 0.90 -6.30 -6.39
C THR A 44 1.41 -5.77 -5.05
N THR A 45 0.87 -6.27 -3.93
CA THR A 45 1.28 -5.83 -2.58
C THR A 45 2.42 -6.67 -1.98
N GLU A 46 2.67 -7.88 -2.51
CA GLU A 46 3.73 -8.80 -2.08
C GLU A 46 5.13 -8.18 -2.02
N PRO A 47 5.63 -7.42 -3.02
CA PRO A 47 6.97 -6.82 -2.92
C PRO A 47 7.09 -5.85 -1.73
N VAL A 48 6.03 -5.07 -1.44
CA VAL A 48 5.99 -4.19 -0.27
C VAL A 48 5.99 -5.03 1.01
N TYR A 49 5.23 -6.11 1.03
CA TYR A 49 5.09 -6.99 2.19
C TYR A 49 6.39 -7.74 2.46
N GLN A 50 7.12 -8.16 1.42
CA GLN A 50 8.44 -8.75 1.56
C GLN A 50 9.44 -7.79 2.18
N VAL A 51 9.45 -6.52 1.76
CA VAL A 51 10.32 -5.50 2.37
C VAL A 51 9.97 -5.34 3.86
N VAL A 52 8.68 -5.22 4.19
CA VAL A 52 8.22 -5.10 5.58
C VAL A 52 8.60 -6.33 6.41
N ARG A 53 8.40 -7.55 5.89
CA ARG A 53 8.74 -8.80 6.58
C ARG A 53 10.25 -8.98 6.75
N ARG A 54 11.05 -8.44 5.84
CA ARG A 54 12.52 -8.50 5.89
C ARG A 54 13.10 -7.48 6.87
N MET A 55 12.43 -6.34 7.01
CA MET A 55 12.81 -5.27 7.95
C MET A 55 12.28 -5.52 9.37
N LEU A 56 11.07 -6.08 9.49
CA LEU A 56 10.37 -6.30 10.75
C LEU A 56 9.95 -7.78 10.87
N PRO A 57 10.41 -8.52 11.89
CA PRO A 57 10.01 -9.90 12.12
C PRO A 57 8.62 -9.97 12.76
N ILE A 58 7.60 -9.57 11.99
CA ILE A 58 6.18 -9.56 12.43
C ILE A 58 5.39 -10.74 11.83
N PRO A 59 4.37 -11.23 12.54
CA PRO A 59 3.53 -12.33 12.06
C PRO A 59 2.73 -11.95 10.81
N GLU A 60 2.46 -12.92 9.93
CA GLU A 60 1.81 -12.72 8.62
C GLU A 60 0.50 -11.96 8.68
N ARG A 61 -0.27 -12.18 9.75
CA ARG A 61 -1.55 -11.48 10.00
C ARG A 61 -1.39 -9.98 10.18
N LEU A 62 -0.23 -9.52 10.66
CA LEU A 62 0.07 -8.10 10.91
C LEU A 62 0.79 -7.43 9.74
N VAL A 63 1.27 -8.19 8.76
CA VAL A 63 1.95 -7.63 7.57
C VAL A 63 1.05 -6.67 6.78
N PRO A 64 -0.26 -6.93 6.57
CA PRO A 64 -1.14 -5.95 5.93
C PRO A 64 -1.25 -4.64 6.70
N LEU A 65 -1.31 -4.73 8.03
CA LEU A 65 -1.39 -3.56 8.91
C LEU A 65 -0.07 -2.77 8.88
N ALA A 66 1.07 -3.46 8.91
CA ALA A 66 2.38 -2.83 8.81
C ALA A 66 2.62 -2.19 7.44
N ALA A 67 2.14 -2.80 6.35
CA ALA A 67 2.17 -2.20 5.02
C ALA A 67 1.28 -0.95 4.90
N LEU A 68 0.10 -0.97 5.55
CA LEU A 68 -0.75 0.21 5.66
C LEU A 68 -0.02 1.35 6.40
N LEU A 69 0.61 1.05 7.54
CA LEU A 69 1.41 2.02 8.30
C LEU A 69 2.60 2.54 7.49
N LEU A 70 3.28 1.69 6.72
CA LEU A 70 4.36 2.09 5.84
C LEU A 70 3.89 3.11 4.80
N ILE A 71 2.72 2.89 4.20
CA ILE A 71 2.15 3.81 3.20
C ILE A 71 1.73 5.13 3.85
N ILE A 72 1.18 5.10 5.07
CA ILE A 72 0.88 6.32 5.84
C ILE A 72 2.16 7.10 6.15
N ALA A 73 3.20 6.42 6.64
CA ALA A 73 4.50 7.05 6.92
C ALA A 73 5.11 7.66 5.65
N LEU A 74 5.04 6.93 4.53
CA LEU A 74 5.52 7.39 3.23
C LEU A 74 4.74 8.63 2.75
N ARG A 75 3.43 8.66 2.97
CA ARG A 75 2.57 9.81 2.68
C ARG A 75 2.97 11.04 3.50
N ILE A 76 3.20 10.86 4.79
CA ILE A 76 3.61 11.95 5.71
C ILE A 76 5.03 12.43 5.42
N LEU A 77 5.93 11.56 4.93
CA LEU A 77 7.31 11.94 4.62
C LEU A 77 7.46 12.57 3.23
N LEU A 78 6.84 11.97 2.20
CA LEU A 78 6.95 12.48 0.82
C LEU A 78 6.11 13.72 0.57
N LEU A 79 4.88 13.83 1.10
CA LEU A 79 4.04 15.01 0.82
C LEU A 79 4.67 16.35 1.24
N PRO A 80 5.28 16.50 2.44
CA PRO A 80 5.95 17.74 2.79
C PRO A 80 7.28 17.91 2.07
N LEU A 81 8.06 16.84 1.87
CA LEU A 81 9.34 16.92 1.15
C LEU A 81 9.15 17.41 -0.29
N LEU A 82 8.06 16.98 -0.93
CA LEU A 82 7.71 17.31 -2.31
C LEU A 82 6.93 18.63 -2.44
N ARG A 83 6.44 19.19 -1.34
CA ARG A 83 5.86 20.55 -1.27
C ARG A 83 6.89 21.61 -0.85
N ALA A 84 7.99 21.19 -0.23
CA ALA A 84 9.04 22.08 0.26
C ALA A 84 10.16 22.35 -0.76
N GLY A 85 10.21 21.63 -1.88
CA GLY A 85 11.13 21.85 -3.00
C GLY A 85 10.37 22.26 -4.25
#